data_AF-A0A7W3LR46-F1
#
_entry.id   AF-A0A7W3LR46-F1
#
_cell.length_a   1.000
_cell.length_b   1.000
_cell.length_c   1.000
_cell.angle_alpha   90.00
_cell.angle_beta   90.00
_cell.angle_gamma   90.00
#
_symmetry.space_group_name_H-M   'P 1'
#
loop_
_entity.id
_entity.type
_entity.pdbx_description
1 polymer ?
#
loop_
_entity_poly.entity_id
_entity_poly.type
_entity_poly.pdbx_seq_one_letter_code
_entity_poly.pdbx_strand_id
1 'polypeptide(L)'
;MLLVPASAPGFEIVRELPVPGAGGQWEIGSAGVTAPADHLLGEPGDGLRVSAERVRPGRLPRCLRWRGQAERAFTLMLDRARSHPTASGRLVFDAMPAIRTTRPLVFETVARIEAGFDTRFETSLAKVATARTPQQVTDAAIQVHGAAGPGPDTTLPALFRTGRTARILDGPGELHITGVARRLLR
;
A
#
# COMPACT_ATOMS: atom_id res chain seq x y z
N MET A 1 20.33 -12.56 -5.42
CA MET A 1 19.96 -11.69 -4.27
C MET A 1 20.70 -12.23 -3.06
N LEU A 2 21.13 -11.42 -2.08
CA LEU A 2 21.96 -11.91 -0.97
C LEU A 2 21.18 -11.91 0.35
N LEU A 3 21.32 -12.98 1.14
CA LEU A 3 20.94 -13.00 2.55
C LEU A 3 22.09 -12.44 3.39
N VAL A 4 21.82 -11.38 4.14
CA VAL A 4 22.83 -10.74 5.00
C VAL A 4 22.33 -10.76 6.44
N PRO A 5 23.02 -11.46 7.36
CA PRO A 5 22.70 -11.39 8.79
C PRO A 5 22.82 -9.95 9.30
N ALA A 6 21.86 -9.49 10.10
CA ALA A 6 21.94 -8.15 10.70
C ALA A 6 23.12 -8.01 11.69
N SER A 7 23.69 -9.12 12.15
CA SER A 7 24.90 -9.17 12.97
C SER A 7 26.21 -9.21 12.15
N ALA A 8 26.14 -9.18 10.81
CA ALA A 8 27.33 -9.23 9.99
C ALA A 8 28.22 -7.99 10.23
N PRO A 9 29.54 -8.16 10.37
CA PRO A 9 30.45 -7.02 10.46
C PRO A 9 30.26 -6.05 9.29
N GLY A 10 30.13 -4.75 9.60
CA GLY A 10 29.88 -3.69 8.62
C GLY A 10 28.41 -3.46 8.23
N PHE A 11 27.48 -4.26 8.76
CA PHE A 11 26.03 -4.00 8.63
C PHE A 11 25.57 -3.11 9.78
N GLU A 12 24.84 -2.05 9.47
CA GLU A 12 24.36 -1.08 10.45
C GLU A 12 22.91 -0.69 10.20
N ILE A 13 22.10 -0.69 11.26
CA ILE A 13 20.77 -0.06 11.26
C ILE A 13 20.98 1.38 11.74
N VAL A 14 21.00 2.32 10.80
CA VAL A 14 21.43 3.70 11.07
C VAL A 14 20.37 4.45 11.87
N ARG A 15 19.12 4.47 11.40
CA ARG A 15 18.00 5.17 12.04
C ARG A 15 16.66 4.79 11.43
N GLU A 16 15.58 5.00 12.20
CA GLU A 16 14.24 4.98 11.65
C GLU A 16 13.99 6.26 10.83
N LEU A 17 13.41 6.11 9.66
CA LEU A 17 12.99 7.20 8.79
C LEU A 17 11.58 7.65 9.21
N PRO A 18 11.36 8.95 9.48
CA PRO A 18 10.04 9.46 9.87
C PRO A 18 9.10 9.57 8.66
N VAL A 19 8.73 8.43 8.06
CA VAL A 19 7.87 8.36 6.89
C VAL A 19 6.42 8.57 7.29
N PRO A 20 5.72 9.59 6.77
CA PRO A 20 4.33 9.84 7.14
C PRO A 20 3.43 8.62 6.90
N GLY A 21 2.77 8.14 7.95
CA GLY A 21 1.79 7.06 7.83
C GLY A 21 2.37 5.69 7.50
N ALA A 22 3.68 5.51 7.65
CA ALA A 22 4.37 4.22 7.56
C ALA A 22 5.47 4.13 8.62
N GLY A 23 5.27 3.26 9.61
CA GLY A 23 6.33 2.92 10.58
C GLY A 23 7.27 1.85 10.04
N GLY A 24 8.39 1.64 10.76
CA GLY A 24 9.32 0.55 10.48
C GLY A 24 10.08 0.72 9.15
N GLN A 25 10.27 1.96 8.71
CA GLN A 25 11.14 2.27 7.58
C GLN A 25 12.50 2.65 8.14
N TRP A 26 13.55 1.91 7.78
CA TRP A 26 14.88 2.10 8.37
C TRP A 26 15.92 2.37 7.29
N GLU A 27 16.83 3.26 7.60
CA GLU A 27 18.07 3.44 6.83
C GLU A 27 19.05 2.34 7.23
N ILE A 28 19.59 1.64 6.21
CA ILE A 28 20.53 0.54 6.40
C ILE A 28 21.86 0.95 5.78
N GLY A 29 22.92 0.93 6.59
CA GLY A 29 24.30 1.07 6.18
C GLY A 29 24.94 -0.30 5.92
N SER A 30 25.75 -0.39 4.86
CA SER A 30 26.54 -1.58 4.57
C SER A 30 27.92 -1.18 4.08
N ALA A 31 28.93 -1.28 4.94
CA ALA A 31 30.32 -0.95 4.62
C ALA A 31 31.19 -2.19 4.75
N GLY A 32 31.66 -2.72 3.62
CA GLY A 32 32.55 -3.91 3.61
C GLY A 32 31.90 -5.20 4.11
N VAL A 33 30.56 -5.30 4.05
CA VAL A 33 29.84 -6.51 4.45
C VAL A 33 30.20 -7.67 3.52
N THR A 34 30.58 -8.81 4.10
CA THR A 34 30.85 -10.05 3.38
C THR A 34 29.74 -11.05 3.65
N ALA A 35 29.32 -11.77 2.61
CA ALA A 35 28.32 -12.84 2.70
C ALA A 35 28.92 -14.11 2.09
N PRO A 36 28.82 -15.28 2.78
CA PRO A 36 29.25 -16.55 2.22
C PRO A 36 28.46 -16.94 0.95
N ALA A 37 29.02 -17.84 0.13
CA ALA A 37 28.43 -18.19 -1.17
C ALA A 37 27.04 -18.84 -1.06
N ASP A 38 26.78 -19.59 0.01
CA ASP A 38 25.50 -20.24 0.31
C ASP A 38 24.40 -19.26 0.78
N HIS A 39 24.72 -17.97 0.96
CA HIS A 39 23.75 -16.90 1.19
C HIS A 39 23.16 -16.32 -0.11
N LEU A 40 23.61 -16.80 -1.27
CA LEU A 40 23.07 -16.40 -2.56
C LEU A 40 21.70 -17.04 -2.78
N LEU A 41 20.69 -16.19 -3.00
CA LEU A 41 19.36 -16.59 -3.44
C LEU A 41 19.27 -16.50 -4.97
N GLY A 42 19.05 -17.66 -5.60
CA GLY A 42 19.08 -17.85 -7.05
C GLY A 42 20.51 -17.92 -7.59
N GLU A 43 20.68 -17.69 -8.89
CA GLU A 43 22.01 -17.66 -9.52
C GLU A 43 22.60 -16.23 -9.53
N PRO A 44 23.92 -16.08 -9.73
CA PRO A 44 24.52 -14.77 -9.99
C PRO A 44 23.80 -14.07 -11.15
N GLY A 45 23.30 -12.85 -10.92
CA GLY A 45 22.52 -12.07 -11.91
C GLY A 45 20.99 -12.13 -11.74
N ASP A 46 20.45 -13.08 -10.96
CA ASP A 46 19.00 -13.27 -10.82
C ASP A 46 18.28 -12.26 -9.90
N GLY A 47 18.96 -11.23 -9.40
CA GLY A 47 18.43 -10.34 -8.36
C GLY A 47 17.05 -9.74 -8.68
N LEU A 48 16.84 -9.31 -9.93
CA LEU A 48 15.54 -8.75 -10.36
C LEU A 48 14.46 -9.83 -10.49
N ARG A 49 14.82 -11.04 -10.93
CA ARG A 49 13.87 -12.16 -11.06
C ARG A 49 13.37 -12.59 -9.69
N VAL A 50 14.29 -12.87 -8.77
CA VAL A 50 14.00 -13.32 -7.40
C VAL A 50 13.21 -12.25 -6.63
N SER A 51 13.60 -10.97 -6.74
CA SER A 51 12.85 -9.90 -6.08
C SER A 51 11.43 -9.76 -6.66
N ALA A 52 11.24 -9.91 -7.97
CA ALA A 52 9.94 -9.81 -8.60
C ALA A 52 9.00 -10.97 -8.23
N GLU A 53 9.52 -12.17 -7.98
CA GLU A 53 8.74 -13.33 -7.50
C GLU A 53 8.13 -13.08 -6.11
N ARG A 54 8.82 -12.33 -5.25
CA ARG A 54 8.31 -11.94 -3.93
C ARG A 54 7.43 -10.69 -3.97
N VAL A 55 7.90 -9.63 -4.64
CA VAL A 55 7.27 -8.31 -4.59
C VAL A 55 5.89 -8.31 -5.25
N ARG A 56 5.71 -9.08 -6.34
CA ARG A 56 4.43 -9.15 -7.06
C ARG A 56 3.28 -9.65 -6.16
N PRO A 57 3.31 -10.88 -5.63
CA PRO A 57 2.25 -11.37 -4.74
C PRO A 57 2.19 -10.59 -3.42
N GLY A 58 3.33 -10.09 -2.92
CA GLY A 58 3.39 -9.29 -1.68
C GLY A 58 2.56 -8.01 -1.70
N ARG A 59 2.20 -7.49 -2.88
CA ARG A 59 1.32 -6.31 -3.02
C ARG A 59 -0.12 -6.57 -2.61
N LEU A 60 -0.63 -7.80 -2.73
CA LEU A 60 -2.05 -8.10 -2.47
C LEU A 60 -2.42 -8.01 -0.98
N PRO A 61 -1.63 -8.58 -0.03
CA PRO A 61 -1.84 -8.32 1.39
C PRO A 61 -1.83 -6.82 1.74
N ARG A 62 -0.99 -6.03 1.05
CA ARG A 62 -0.97 -4.57 1.25
C ARG A 62 -2.24 -3.91 0.73
N CYS A 63 -2.78 -4.34 -0.41
CA CYS A 63 -4.08 -3.90 -0.91
C CYS A 63 -5.20 -4.19 0.12
N LEU A 64 -5.24 -5.41 0.65
CA LEU A 64 -6.22 -5.79 1.68
C LEU A 64 -6.12 -4.90 2.93
N ARG A 65 -4.89 -4.58 3.37
CA ARG A 65 -4.64 -3.67 4.49
C ARG A 65 -5.18 -2.26 4.21
N TRP A 66 -4.86 -1.68 3.05
CA TRP A 66 -5.34 -0.35 2.66
C TRP A 66 -6.86 -0.30 2.55
N ARG A 67 -7.48 -1.34 2.00
CA ARG A 67 -8.94 -1.44 1.97
C ARG A 67 -9.53 -1.42 3.39
N GLY A 68 -8.99 -2.20 4.32
CA GLY A 68 -9.45 -2.19 5.71
C GLY A 68 -9.27 -0.83 6.40
N GLN A 69 -8.19 -0.12 6.08
CA GLN A 69 -7.95 1.25 6.57
C GLN A 69 -8.99 2.24 6.03
N ALA A 70 -9.37 2.12 4.75
CA ALA A 70 -10.46 2.91 4.19
C ALA A 70 -11.81 2.57 4.83
N GLU A 71 -12.10 1.29 5.07
CA GLU A 71 -13.32 0.86 5.78
C GLU A 71 -13.38 1.41 7.22
N ARG A 72 -12.24 1.50 7.91
CA ARG A 72 -12.15 2.14 9.23
C ARG A 72 -12.50 3.62 9.16
N ALA A 73 -11.92 4.36 8.21
CA ALA A 73 -12.26 5.77 8.00
C ALA A 73 -13.75 5.96 7.65
N PHE A 74 -14.30 5.08 6.81
CA PHE A 74 -15.72 5.10 6.44
C PHE A 74 -16.64 4.85 7.63
N THR A 75 -16.28 3.92 8.51
CA THR A 75 -17.04 3.66 9.75
C THR A 75 -17.11 4.91 10.62
N LEU A 76 -15.97 5.57 10.86
CA LEU A 76 -15.91 6.83 11.62
C LEU A 76 -16.76 7.92 10.95
N MET A 77 -16.71 8.01 9.62
CA MET A 77 -17.54 8.97 8.87
C MET A 77 -19.04 8.73 9.08
N LEU A 78 -19.50 7.47 9.04
CA LEU A 78 -20.90 7.15 9.27
C LEU A 78 -21.34 7.47 10.70
N ASP A 79 -20.52 7.15 11.69
CA ASP A 79 -20.82 7.42 13.11
C ASP A 79 -20.95 8.93 13.35
N ARG A 80 -20.07 9.73 12.74
CA ARG A 80 -20.14 11.18 12.80
C ARG A 80 -21.37 11.73 12.08
N ALA A 81 -21.64 11.27 10.87
CA ALA A 81 -22.79 11.73 10.08
C ALA A 81 -24.13 11.43 10.75
N ARG A 82 -24.24 10.30 11.47
CA ARG A 82 -25.44 9.92 12.22
C ARG A 82 -25.61 10.72 13.51
N SER A 83 -24.52 10.96 14.24
CA SER A 83 -24.56 11.71 15.50
C SER A 83 -24.66 13.22 15.32
N HIS A 84 -24.16 13.74 14.20
CA HIS A 84 -24.17 15.16 13.85
C HIS A 84 -24.68 15.33 12.41
N PRO A 85 -26.01 15.22 12.20
CA PRO A 85 -26.59 15.29 10.86
C PRO A 85 -26.22 16.60 10.17
N THR A 86 -25.53 16.48 9.04
CA THR A 86 -25.10 17.56 8.16
C THR A 86 -25.34 17.13 6.71
N ALA A 87 -25.15 18.02 5.73
CA ALA A 87 -25.24 17.70 4.30
C ALA A 87 -24.04 16.84 3.80
N SER A 88 -23.77 15.72 4.49
CA SER A 88 -22.66 14.79 4.24
C SER A 88 -23.02 13.63 3.29
N GLY A 89 -24.29 13.52 2.87
CA GLY A 89 -24.78 12.40 2.07
C GLY A 89 -23.98 12.16 0.78
N ARG A 90 -23.52 13.24 0.12
CA ARG A 90 -22.67 13.12 -1.06
C ARG A 90 -21.30 12.50 -0.76
N LEU A 91 -20.64 12.91 0.32
CA LEU A 91 -19.35 12.37 0.74
C LEU A 91 -19.46 10.89 1.14
N VAL A 92 -20.54 10.54 1.84
CA VAL A 92 -20.85 9.15 2.19
C VAL A 92 -21.07 8.31 0.94
N PHE A 93 -21.84 8.82 -0.02
CA PHE A 93 -22.06 8.14 -1.28
C PHE A 93 -20.76 7.93 -2.05
N ASP A 94 -19.96 8.98 -2.28
CA ASP A 94 -18.74 8.90 -3.11
C ASP A 94 -17.67 7.97 -2.52
N ALA A 95 -17.61 7.83 -1.19
CA ALA A 95 -16.68 6.92 -0.51
C ALA A 95 -17.02 5.43 -0.69
N MET A 96 -18.31 5.07 -0.82
CA MET A 96 -18.73 3.68 -0.90
C MET A 96 -18.26 2.96 -2.18
N PRO A 97 -18.45 3.51 -3.41
CA PRO A 97 -17.88 2.95 -4.62
C PRO A 97 -16.36 2.84 -4.58
N ALA A 98 -15.67 3.84 -4.02
CA ALA A 98 -14.21 3.83 -3.90
C ALA A 98 -13.70 2.63 -3.09
N ILE A 99 -14.46 2.18 -2.07
CA ILE A 99 -14.15 0.98 -1.29
C ILE A 99 -14.58 -0.27 -2.05
N ARG A 100 -15.84 -0.32 -2.51
CA ARG A 100 -16.45 -1.53 -3.08
C ARG A 100 -15.77 -2.02 -4.34
N THR A 101 -15.29 -1.10 -5.19
CA THR A 101 -14.64 -1.42 -6.47
C THR A 101 -13.26 -2.05 -6.31
N THR A 102 -12.59 -1.90 -5.15
CA THR A 102 -11.27 -2.50 -4.91
C THR A 102 -11.31 -4.00 -4.63
N ARG A 103 -12.39 -4.48 -4.00
CA ARG A 103 -12.55 -5.90 -3.65
C ARG A 103 -12.46 -6.81 -4.88
N PRO A 104 -13.29 -6.66 -5.93
CA PRO A 104 -13.23 -7.56 -7.08
C PRO A 104 -11.85 -7.57 -7.73
N LEU A 105 -11.20 -6.41 -7.88
CA LEU A 105 -9.84 -6.33 -8.46
C LEU A 105 -8.81 -7.16 -7.69
N VAL A 106 -8.83 -7.08 -6.35
CA VAL A 106 -7.89 -7.84 -5.51
C VAL A 106 -8.18 -9.34 -5.60
N PHE A 107 -9.44 -9.76 -5.44
CA PHE A 107 -9.80 -11.18 -5.42
C PHE A 107 -9.69 -11.85 -6.80
N GLU A 108 -9.98 -11.13 -7.88
CA GLU A 108 -9.69 -11.60 -9.24
C GLU A 108 -8.20 -11.85 -9.44
N THR A 109 -7.35 -10.91 -8.97
CA THR A 109 -5.90 -11.08 -9.03
C THR A 109 -5.44 -12.32 -8.26
N VAL A 110 -5.99 -12.56 -7.06
CA VAL A 110 -5.69 -13.76 -6.26
C VAL A 110 -6.06 -15.03 -7.04
N ALA A 111 -7.28 -15.12 -7.55
CA ALA A 111 -7.74 -16.29 -8.30
C ALA A 111 -6.85 -16.59 -9.53
N ARG A 112 -6.38 -15.54 -10.22
CA ARG A 112 -5.47 -15.69 -11.36
C ARG A 112 -4.06 -16.14 -10.96
N ILE A 113 -3.57 -15.71 -9.80
CA ILE A 113 -2.30 -16.21 -9.23
C ILE A 113 -2.44 -17.71 -8.91
N GLU A 114 -3.52 -18.11 -8.25
CA GLU A 114 -3.78 -19.52 -7.91
C GLU A 114 -3.88 -20.41 -9.14
N ALA A 115 -4.43 -19.88 -10.25
CA ALA A 115 -4.49 -20.56 -11.54
C ALA A 115 -3.18 -20.52 -12.36
N GLY A 116 -2.10 -19.93 -11.82
CA GLY A 116 -0.78 -19.91 -12.47
C GLY A 116 -0.63 -18.93 -13.63
N PHE A 117 -1.52 -17.94 -13.77
CA PHE A 117 -1.44 -16.94 -14.85
C PHE A 117 -0.41 -15.83 -14.55
N ASP A 118 0.09 -15.18 -15.61
CA ASP A 118 0.88 -13.94 -15.48
C ASP A 118 -0.03 -12.78 -15.03
N THR A 119 0.08 -12.40 -13.75
CA THR A 119 -0.79 -11.39 -13.11
C THR A 119 -0.18 -10.00 -12.99
N ARG A 120 0.85 -9.66 -13.79
CA ARG A 120 1.51 -8.34 -13.75
C ARG A 120 0.54 -7.19 -13.98
N PHE A 121 -0.42 -7.40 -14.87
CA PHE A 121 -1.43 -6.42 -15.24
C PHE A 121 -2.42 -6.19 -14.09
N GLU A 122 -3.01 -7.27 -13.60
CA GLU A 122 -4.06 -7.31 -12.58
C GLU A 122 -3.51 -6.83 -11.24
N THR A 123 -2.31 -7.28 -10.86
CA THR A 123 -1.61 -6.80 -9.65
C THR A 123 -1.38 -5.30 -9.69
N SER A 124 -0.99 -4.75 -10.84
CA SER A 124 -0.75 -3.30 -10.99
C SER A 124 -2.05 -2.52 -10.91
N LEU A 125 -3.11 -3.00 -11.55
CA LEU A 125 -4.44 -2.39 -11.51
C LEU A 125 -5.01 -2.40 -10.07
N ALA A 126 -5.01 -3.56 -9.41
CA ALA A 126 -5.47 -3.72 -8.04
C ALA A 126 -4.67 -2.83 -7.06
N LYS A 127 -3.34 -2.78 -7.20
CA LYS A 127 -2.47 -1.92 -6.38
C LYS A 127 -2.84 -0.45 -6.53
N VAL A 128 -2.94 0.05 -7.76
CA VAL A 128 -3.23 1.48 -8.01
C VAL A 128 -4.62 1.87 -7.51
N ALA A 129 -5.63 1.06 -7.82
CA ALA A 129 -7.00 1.30 -7.37
C ALA A 129 -7.06 1.34 -5.83
N THR A 130 -6.51 0.32 -5.18
CA THR A 130 -6.61 0.17 -3.72
C THR A 130 -5.73 1.17 -2.96
N ALA A 131 -4.58 1.59 -3.51
CA ALA A 131 -3.71 2.59 -2.89
C ALA A 131 -4.31 4.01 -2.86
N ARG A 132 -5.26 4.31 -3.75
CA ARG A 132 -5.95 5.62 -3.81
C ARG A 132 -7.10 5.72 -2.82
N THR A 133 -7.76 4.60 -2.52
CA THR A 133 -8.97 4.55 -1.69
C THR A 133 -8.79 5.10 -0.28
N PRO A 134 -7.72 4.80 0.49
CA PRO A 134 -7.56 5.33 1.84
C PRO A 134 -7.50 6.85 1.87
N GLN A 135 -6.81 7.47 0.90
CA GLN A 135 -6.72 8.92 0.82
C GLN A 135 -8.12 9.52 0.59
N GLN A 136 -8.84 9.04 -0.42
CA GLN A 136 -10.16 9.55 -0.79
C GLN A 136 -11.17 9.44 0.36
N VAL A 137 -11.26 8.26 0.98
CA VAL A 137 -12.25 8.00 2.03
C VAL A 137 -11.88 8.71 3.33
N THR A 138 -10.60 8.78 3.68
CA THR A 138 -10.18 9.47 4.91
C THR A 138 -10.33 10.97 4.79
N ASP A 139 -10.03 11.55 3.62
CA ASP A 139 -10.26 12.97 3.35
C ASP A 139 -11.74 13.35 3.52
N ALA A 140 -12.64 12.56 2.92
CA ALA A 140 -14.08 12.72 3.10
C ALA A 140 -14.50 12.58 4.57
N ALA A 141 -13.95 11.59 5.29
CA ALA A 141 -14.24 11.38 6.70
C ALA A 141 -13.79 12.56 7.58
N ILE A 142 -12.60 13.13 7.32
CA ILE A 142 -12.12 14.34 7.99
C ILE A 142 -13.08 15.50 7.74
N GLN A 143 -13.52 15.69 6.49
CA GLN A 143 -14.46 16.74 6.13
C GLN A 143 -15.80 16.62 6.88
N VAL A 144 -16.33 15.40 7.02
CA VAL A 144 -17.56 15.14 7.80
C VAL A 144 -17.37 15.42 9.31
N HIS A 145 -16.16 15.24 9.84
CA HIS A 145 -15.85 15.60 11.23
C HIS A 145 -15.65 17.11 11.44
N GLY A 146 -15.42 17.88 10.37
CA GLY A 146 -15.14 19.32 10.47
C GLY A 146 -13.87 19.59 11.27
N ALA A 147 -13.91 20.55 12.19
CA ALA A 147 -12.77 20.93 13.03
C ALA A 147 -12.20 19.77 13.88
N ALA A 148 -13.02 18.77 14.23
CA ALA A 148 -12.57 17.59 14.96
C ALA A 148 -11.82 16.58 14.08
N GLY A 149 -11.98 16.64 12.76
CA GLY A 149 -11.37 15.71 11.81
C GLY A 149 -9.83 15.66 11.85
N PRO A 150 -9.11 16.80 11.81
CA PRO A 150 -7.66 16.81 11.96
C PRO A 150 -7.19 16.59 13.41
N GLY A 151 -8.11 16.55 14.38
CA GLY A 151 -7.82 16.40 15.80
C GLY A 151 -7.36 14.99 16.19
N PRO A 152 -6.83 14.83 17.42
CA PRO A 152 -6.25 13.58 17.89
C PRO A 152 -7.28 12.52 18.32
N ASP A 153 -8.55 12.89 18.42
CA ASP A 153 -9.62 12.05 19.01
C ASP A 153 -9.99 10.83 18.15
N THR A 154 -9.53 10.80 16.90
CA THR A 154 -9.76 9.69 15.98
C THR A 154 -8.48 9.28 15.27
N THR A 155 -8.52 8.12 14.62
CA THR A 155 -7.40 7.65 13.79
C THR A 155 -7.31 8.35 12.43
N LEU A 156 -8.21 9.29 12.10
CA LEU A 156 -8.28 9.91 10.77
C LEU A 156 -6.96 10.60 10.35
N PRO A 157 -6.26 11.37 11.19
CA PRO A 157 -4.98 11.97 10.78
C PRO A 157 -3.92 10.92 10.42
N ALA A 158 -3.87 9.80 11.13
CA ALA A 158 -2.94 8.71 10.83
C ALA A 158 -3.29 8.02 9.51
N LEU A 159 -4.57 7.72 9.30
CA LEU A 159 -5.08 7.10 8.06
C LEU A 159 -4.85 8.01 6.84
N PHE A 160 -4.97 9.33 7.01
CA PHE A 160 -4.72 10.31 5.95
C PHE A 160 -3.26 10.27 5.51
N ARG A 161 -2.32 10.25 6.47
CA ARG A 161 -0.89 10.09 6.18
C ARG A 161 -0.61 8.75 5.46
N THR A 162 -1.25 7.66 5.90
CA THR A 162 -1.10 6.37 5.24
C THR A 162 -1.61 6.39 3.80
N GLY A 163 -2.74 7.05 3.52
CA GLY A 163 -3.27 7.21 2.17
C GLY A 163 -2.28 7.89 1.23
N ARG A 164 -1.56 8.90 1.72
CA ARG A 164 -0.54 9.58 0.91
C ARG A 164 0.61 8.65 0.56
N THR A 165 1.09 7.90 1.54
CA THR A 165 2.27 7.03 1.40
C THR A 165 1.96 5.74 0.64
N ALA A 166 0.72 5.24 0.71
CA ALA A 166 0.24 4.07 -0.03
C ALA A 166 0.48 4.18 -1.55
N ARG A 167 0.36 5.39 -2.10
CA ARG A 167 0.57 5.68 -3.53
C ARG A 167 2.02 5.54 -3.98
N ILE A 168 2.97 5.58 -3.04
CA ILE A 168 4.42 5.48 -3.31
C ILE A 168 4.95 4.09 -2.96
N LEU A 169 4.59 3.55 -1.80
CA LEU A 169 5.10 2.25 -1.34
C LEU A 169 4.73 1.10 -2.29
N ASP A 170 5.59 0.10 -2.33
CA ASP A 170 5.53 -1.08 -3.21
C ASP A 170 5.48 -0.76 -4.73
N GLY A 171 6.05 0.40 -5.10
CA GLY A 171 6.14 0.92 -6.46
C GLY A 171 5.22 2.13 -6.64
N PRO A 172 5.73 3.30 -7.04
CA PRO A 172 4.88 4.47 -7.28
C PRO A 172 3.80 4.18 -8.31
N GLY A 173 2.61 4.74 -8.10
CA GLY A 173 1.44 4.49 -8.93
C GLY A 173 1.70 4.74 -10.42
N GLU A 174 2.52 5.73 -10.74
CA GLU A 174 2.88 6.13 -12.09
C GLU A 174 3.58 4.99 -12.86
N LEU A 175 4.47 4.21 -12.21
CA LEU A 175 5.10 3.06 -12.84
C LEU A 175 4.08 1.97 -13.20
N HIS A 176 3.13 1.73 -12.31
CA HIS A 176 2.06 0.75 -12.56
C HIS A 176 1.12 1.21 -13.67
N ILE A 177 0.72 2.48 -13.65
CA ILE A 177 -0.15 3.08 -14.67
C ILE A 177 0.50 3.01 -16.04
N THR A 178 1.76 3.43 -16.16
CA THR A 178 2.51 3.35 -17.41
C THR A 178 2.67 1.90 -17.88
N GLY A 179 2.95 0.96 -16.97
CA GLY A 179 3.06 -0.46 -17.30
C GLY A 179 1.75 -1.06 -17.85
N VAL A 180 0.62 -0.74 -17.21
CA VAL A 180 -0.72 -1.15 -17.65
C VAL A 180 -1.07 -0.51 -19.00
N ALA A 181 -0.90 0.80 -19.13
CA ALA A 181 -1.22 1.53 -20.36
C ALA A 181 -0.43 1.00 -21.56
N ARG A 182 0.88 0.74 -21.40
CA ARG A 182 1.71 0.13 -22.47
C ARG A 182 1.22 -1.24 -22.91
N ARG A 183 0.54 -2.00 -22.06
CA ARG A 183 0.00 -3.32 -22.41
C ARG A 183 -1.34 -3.23 -23.13
N LEU A 184 -2.15 -2.20 -22.83
CA LEU A 184 -3.43 -1.95 -23.47
C LEU A 184 -3.31 -1.29 -24.85
N LEU A 185 -2.23 -0.52 -25.07
CA LEU A 185 -1.98 0.21 -26.32
C LEU A 185 -1.16 -0.58 -27.35
N ARG A 186 -0.93 -1.87 -27.10
CA ARG A 186 -0.31 -2.80 -28.05
C ARG A 186 -1.38 -3.60 -28.75
#